data_AF-A0A8R2NX02-F1
#
_entry.id   AF-A0A8R2NX02-F1
#
_cell.length_a   1.000
_cell.length_b   1.000
_cell.length_c   1.000
_cell.angle_alpha   90.00
_cell.angle_beta   90.00
_cell.angle_gamma   90.00
#
_symmetry.space_group_name_H-M   'P 1'
#
loop_
_entity.id
_entity.type
_entity.pdbx_description
1 polymer ?
#
loop_
_entity_poly.entity_id
_entity_poly.type
_entity_poly.pdbx_seq_one_letter_code
_entity_poly.pdbx_strand_id
1 'polypeptide(L)'
;MQILLISQGIPTFKEQLLENTTSVLYGQNPNTTTVPVYAHVTQCGHKHFHVSYWLFFPFSQGKPICTLDMGLLGPLPLPVFNNRCFGTLKEFGSHVGDWEHMSLMFNGYDEPEEMYVSVHDAGAFYRVRSKSRKFVFNRQEVRKGFLQKPKFPEVVHLTDEGNHPVLFAAKGSHGLWTAPGKHKYVRIPRLYDDSGYGFPWKTWLKVEVLNSSKKLPIWMQYYGKWGNQRSKCHPLSKMGLQICQFTDGPTGIPMKQHDFRCHNATN
;
A
#
# COMPACT_ATOMS: atom_id res chain seq x y z
N MET A 1 2.37 1.93 14.88
CA MET A 1 1.08 1.70 14.17
C MET A 1 0.76 0.21 14.23
N GLN A 2 -0.51 -0.17 14.08
CA GLN A 2 -0.94 -1.57 13.92
C GLN A 2 -1.44 -1.77 12.50
N ILE A 3 -1.08 -2.88 11.85
CA ILE A 3 -1.61 -3.22 10.51
C ILE A 3 -2.39 -4.52 10.59
N LEU A 4 -3.57 -4.57 9.99
CA LEU A 4 -4.38 -5.79 9.95
C LEU A 4 -4.29 -6.45 8.57
N LEU A 5 -3.93 -7.74 8.55
CA LEU A 5 -3.76 -8.54 7.33
C LEU A 5 -4.82 -9.63 7.21
N ILE A 6 -5.44 -9.78 6.03
CA ILE A 6 -6.40 -10.86 5.76
C ILE A 6 -5.65 -12.09 5.26
N SER A 7 -5.88 -13.25 5.89
CA SER A 7 -5.33 -14.56 5.49
C SER A 7 -6.08 -15.16 4.26
N GLN A 8 -5.37 -15.93 3.44
CA GLN A 8 -5.85 -16.64 2.25
C GLN A 8 -6.00 -18.15 2.55
N GLY A 9 -6.87 -18.85 1.83
CA GLY A 9 -7.08 -20.31 1.92
C GLY A 9 -6.61 -21.06 0.66
N ILE A 10 -6.43 -22.40 0.80
CA ILE A 10 -5.98 -23.46 -0.14
C ILE A 10 -4.89 -23.09 -1.19
N PRO A 11 -3.68 -23.70 -1.11
CA PRO A 11 -2.52 -23.24 -1.87
C PRO A 11 -2.40 -23.78 -3.32
N THR A 12 -1.98 -22.89 -4.21
CA THR A 12 -1.52 -23.05 -5.60
C THR A 12 0.01 -23.13 -5.66
N PHE A 13 0.59 -23.45 -6.84
CA PHE A 13 2.06 -23.47 -7.04
C PHE A 13 2.75 -22.16 -6.66
N LYS A 14 2.09 -21.00 -6.84
CA LYS A 14 2.61 -19.71 -6.38
C LYS A 14 2.70 -19.65 -4.85
N GLU A 15 1.75 -20.24 -4.13
CA GLU A 15 1.74 -20.28 -2.66
C GLU A 15 2.82 -21.23 -2.12
N GLN A 16 3.19 -22.29 -2.86
CA GLN A 16 4.37 -23.11 -2.52
C GLN A 16 5.68 -22.29 -2.54
N LEU A 17 5.80 -21.31 -3.42
CA LEU A 17 6.95 -20.38 -3.45
C LEU A 17 6.91 -19.35 -2.32
N LEU A 18 5.74 -19.07 -1.73
CA LEU A 18 5.62 -18.21 -0.54
C LEU A 18 6.02 -18.96 0.74
N GLU A 19 5.87 -20.29 0.74
CA GLU A 19 6.21 -21.16 1.87
C GLU A 19 7.65 -21.70 1.82
N ASN A 20 8.29 -21.69 0.63
CA ASN A 20 9.67 -22.13 0.48
C ASN A 20 10.65 -21.06 0.98
N THR A 21 11.35 -21.32 2.08
CA THR A 21 12.32 -20.40 2.71
C THR A 21 13.51 -20.00 1.83
N THR A 22 13.78 -20.76 0.76
CA THR A 22 14.83 -20.44 -0.23
C THR A 22 14.32 -19.62 -1.41
N SER A 23 13.01 -19.40 -1.50
CA SER A 23 12.39 -18.60 -2.54
C SER A 23 12.62 -17.11 -2.30
N VAL A 24 12.86 -16.37 -3.38
CA VAL A 24 12.90 -14.89 -3.34
C VAL A 24 11.54 -14.27 -2.96
N LEU A 25 10.46 -15.04 -3.07
CA LEU A 25 9.10 -14.64 -2.69
C LEU A 25 8.74 -15.02 -1.25
N TYR A 26 9.68 -15.62 -0.50
CA TYR A 26 9.42 -16.03 0.87
C TYR A 26 9.13 -14.81 1.76
N GLY A 27 7.98 -14.84 2.43
CA GLY A 27 7.55 -13.81 3.36
C GLY A 27 7.49 -14.31 4.80
N GLN A 28 7.54 -13.39 5.75
CA GLN A 28 7.32 -13.70 7.15
C GLN A 28 5.87 -13.40 7.53
N ASN A 29 5.24 -14.32 8.26
CA ASN A 29 3.87 -14.14 8.74
C ASN A 29 3.90 -13.44 10.12
N PRO A 30 3.28 -12.24 10.26
CA PRO A 30 3.26 -11.53 11.53
C PRO A 30 2.46 -12.22 12.64
N ASN A 31 1.67 -13.25 12.32
CA ASN A 31 0.98 -14.07 13.31
C ASN A 31 1.94 -15.03 14.05
N THR A 32 3.00 -15.49 13.39
CA THR A 32 3.91 -16.50 13.93
C THR A 32 5.31 -15.95 14.22
N THR A 33 5.65 -14.80 13.65
CA THR A 33 6.99 -14.22 13.75
C THR A 33 6.92 -12.70 13.88
N THR A 34 7.92 -12.12 14.57
CA THR A 34 8.02 -10.65 14.68
C THR A 34 8.65 -10.07 13.41
N VAL A 35 7.81 -9.59 12.50
CA VAL A 35 8.20 -8.99 11.22
C VAL A 35 8.62 -7.53 11.43
N PRO A 36 9.81 -7.10 10.95
CA PRO A 36 10.27 -5.73 11.09
C PRO A 36 9.49 -4.75 10.20
N VAL A 37 9.29 -3.53 10.69
CA VAL A 37 8.94 -2.37 9.86
C VAL A 37 10.14 -1.43 9.76
N TYR A 38 10.33 -0.81 8.60
CA TYR A 38 11.44 0.12 8.38
C TYR A 38 10.98 1.56 8.54
N ALA A 39 11.50 2.27 9.54
CA ALA A 39 11.19 3.67 9.78
C ALA A 39 12.30 4.56 9.24
N HIS A 40 12.05 5.26 8.14
CA HIS A 40 12.99 6.23 7.58
C HIS A 40 12.72 7.61 8.16
N VAL A 41 13.71 8.16 8.87
CA VAL A 41 13.62 9.47 9.51
C VAL A 41 14.32 10.50 8.65
N THR A 42 13.58 11.51 8.20
CA THR A 42 14.08 12.64 7.43
C THR A 42 13.98 13.91 8.27
N GLN A 43 15.14 14.46 8.63
CA GLN A 43 15.27 15.69 9.40
C GLN A 43 15.01 16.90 8.51
N CYS A 44 14.12 17.80 8.93
CA CYS A 44 13.85 19.07 8.25
C CYS A 44 14.43 20.29 8.99
N GLY A 45 14.72 20.17 10.29
CA GLY A 45 15.27 21.23 11.15
C GLY A 45 15.48 20.71 12.57
N HIS A 46 15.85 21.56 13.53
CA HIS A 46 16.24 21.09 14.88
C HIS A 46 15.13 20.30 15.62
N LYS A 47 13.86 20.65 15.42
CA LYS A 47 12.69 19.93 15.97
C LYS A 47 11.63 19.57 14.92
N HIS A 48 11.98 19.69 13.64
CA HIS A 48 11.08 19.42 12.52
C HIS A 48 11.61 18.21 11.78
N PHE A 49 10.81 17.16 11.68
CA PHE A 49 11.18 15.94 10.98
C PHE A 49 9.93 15.19 10.57
N HIS A 50 10.07 14.30 9.61
CA HIS A 50 9.05 13.32 9.32
C HIS A 50 9.64 11.91 9.34
N VAL A 51 8.77 10.96 9.64
CA VAL A 51 9.10 9.54 9.70
C VAL A 51 8.21 8.82 8.72
N SER A 52 8.80 8.10 7.78
CA SER A 52 8.09 7.25 6.82
C SER A 52 8.29 5.79 7.18
N TYR A 53 7.21 5.09 7.49
CA TYR A 53 7.19 3.66 7.76
C TYR A 53 6.94 2.90 6.46
N TRP A 54 7.96 2.17 6.00
CA TRP A 54 7.93 1.37 4.79
C TRP A 54 7.59 -0.09 5.08
N LEU A 55 6.68 -0.62 4.28
CA LEU A 55 6.08 -1.94 4.43
C LEU A 55 6.29 -2.71 3.14
N PHE A 56 6.98 -3.84 3.24
CA PHE A 56 7.22 -4.72 2.10
C PHE A 56 6.27 -5.90 2.13
N PHE A 57 5.58 -6.13 1.03
CA PHE A 57 4.78 -7.33 0.80
C PHE A 57 5.43 -8.16 -0.30
N PRO A 58 5.91 -9.37 0.03
CA PRO A 58 6.45 -10.28 -0.98
C PRO A 58 5.30 -10.84 -1.81
N PHE A 59 5.27 -10.43 -3.08
CA PHE A 59 4.26 -10.79 -4.08
C PHE A 59 2.83 -10.31 -3.79
N SER A 60 2.34 -9.40 -4.63
CA SER A 60 0.93 -9.06 -4.70
C SER A 60 0.21 -10.05 -5.63
N GLN A 61 -0.82 -10.69 -5.11
CA GLN A 61 -1.68 -11.58 -5.90
C GLN A 61 -2.52 -10.78 -6.92
N GLY A 62 -2.60 -9.46 -6.78
CA GLY A 62 -3.40 -8.59 -7.63
C GLY A 62 -4.88 -8.63 -7.22
N LYS A 63 -5.75 -8.29 -8.16
CA LYS A 63 -7.20 -8.31 -7.98
C LYS A 63 -7.88 -9.23 -8.99
N PRO A 64 -8.79 -10.12 -8.54
CA PRO A 64 -9.58 -10.92 -9.46
C PRO A 64 -10.60 -10.02 -10.18
N ILE A 65 -10.58 -10.06 -11.50
CA ILE A 65 -11.52 -9.36 -12.36
C ILE A 65 -12.25 -10.40 -13.21
N CYS A 66 -13.58 -10.29 -13.28
CA CYS A 66 -14.36 -11.11 -14.19
C CYS A 66 -14.08 -10.66 -15.63
N THR A 67 -13.69 -11.59 -16.50
CA THR A 67 -13.35 -11.28 -17.89
C THR A 67 -13.97 -12.26 -18.87
N LEU A 68 -14.33 -11.75 -20.05
CA LEU A 68 -14.67 -12.57 -21.21
C LEU A 68 -13.47 -12.61 -22.15
N ASP A 69 -13.07 -13.81 -22.55
CA ASP A 69 -11.97 -13.97 -23.50
C ASP A 69 -12.46 -13.70 -24.92
N MET A 70 -12.03 -12.58 -25.50
CA MET A 70 -12.42 -12.17 -26.85
C MET A 70 -11.36 -12.56 -27.90
N GLY A 71 -10.46 -13.51 -27.58
CA GLY A 71 -9.40 -13.96 -28.48
C GLY A 71 -8.42 -12.84 -28.81
N LEU A 72 -8.36 -12.44 -30.09
CA LEU A 72 -7.41 -11.43 -30.57
C LEU A 72 -7.61 -10.04 -29.95
N LEU A 73 -8.81 -9.75 -29.44
CA LEU A 73 -9.12 -8.50 -28.74
C LEU A 73 -8.72 -8.51 -27.25
N GLY A 74 -8.24 -9.65 -26.75
CA GLY A 74 -7.84 -9.82 -25.34
C GLY A 74 -9.01 -9.94 -24.36
N PRO A 75 -8.73 -10.01 -23.04
CA PRO A 75 -9.75 -10.25 -22.02
C PRO A 75 -10.57 -8.98 -21.71
N LEU A 76 -11.85 -8.96 -22.10
CA LEU A 76 -12.77 -7.85 -21.82
C LEU A 76 -13.25 -7.90 -20.36
N PRO A 77 -13.00 -6.87 -19.52
CA PRO A 77 -13.52 -6.83 -18.16
C PRO A 77 -15.04 -6.70 -18.14
N LEU A 78 -15.70 -7.61 -17.44
CA LEU A 78 -17.14 -7.65 -17.25
C LEU A 78 -17.51 -7.26 -15.81
N PRO A 79 -18.64 -6.54 -15.61
CA PRO A 79 -19.17 -6.34 -14.28
C PRO A 79 -19.67 -7.67 -13.70
N VAL A 80 -19.45 -7.89 -12.40
CA VAL A 80 -20.04 -9.01 -11.66
C VAL A 80 -21.50 -8.69 -11.36
N PHE A 81 -22.41 -9.62 -11.62
CA PHE A 81 -23.85 -9.46 -11.38
C PHE A 81 -24.32 -10.50 -10.35
N ASN A 82 -24.97 -10.07 -9.26
CA ASN A 82 -25.39 -10.94 -8.14
C ASN A 82 -24.28 -11.89 -7.63
N ASN A 83 -23.07 -11.38 -7.41
CA ASN A 83 -21.88 -12.17 -7.03
C ASN A 83 -21.50 -13.32 -8.01
N ARG A 84 -22.04 -13.34 -9.23
CA ARG A 84 -21.67 -14.32 -10.27
C ARG A 84 -20.85 -13.65 -11.36
N CYS A 85 -19.73 -14.29 -11.70
CA CYS A 85 -18.92 -13.93 -12.86
C CYS A 85 -19.38 -14.73 -14.07
N PHE A 86 -19.89 -14.06 -15.10
CA PHE A 86 -20.24 -14.67 -16.38
C PHE A 86 -19.01 -14.64 -17.31
N GLY A 87 -18.06 -15.52 -17.05
CA GLY A 87 -16.78 -15.58 -17.77
C GLY A 87 -15.71 -16.27 -16.94
N THR A 88 -14.48 -15.81 -17.07
CA THR A 88 -13.32 -16.30 -16.31
C THR A 88 -12.81 -15.25 -15.35
N LEU A 89 -12.60 -15.62 -14.09
CA LEU A 89 -11.88 -14.79 -13.13
C LEU A 89 -10.40 -14.83 -13.48
N LYS A 90 -9.83 -13.66 -13.76
CA LYS A 90 -8.39 -13.49 -14.01
C LYS A 90 -7.82 -12.46 -13.04
N GLU A 91 -6.62 -12.72 -12.52
CA GLU A 91 -5.91 -11.79 -11.64
C GLU A 91 -5.27 -10.66 -12.45
N PHE A 92 -5.48 -9.42 -12.02
CA PHE A 92 -4.89 -8.22 -12.62
C PHE A 92 -4.07 -7.43 -11.60
N GLY A 93 -2.95 -6.89 -12.06
CA GLY A 93 -2.07 -6.06 -11.24
C GLY A 93 -1.10 -6.84 -10.35
N SER A 94 -1.00 -8.15 -10.52
CA SER A 94 -0.07 -8.98 -9.74
C SER A 94 1.37 -8.57 -10.04
N HIS A 95 2.19 -8.48 -9.01
CA HIS A 95 3.61 -8.20 -9.15
C HIS A 95 4.42 -8.77 -8.00
N VAL A 96 5.67 -9.13 -8.26
CA VAL A 96 6.64 -9.40 -7.20
C VAL A 96 6.89 -8.08 -6.45
N GLY A 97 7.17 -8.13 -5.15
CA GLY A 97 7.58 -6.98 -4.34
C GLY A 97 6.67 -5.74 -4.37
N ASP A 98 5.93 -5.53 -3.30
CA ASP A 98 5.03 -4.39 -3.18
C ASP A 98 5.41 -3.54 -1.96
N TRP A 99 5.55 -2.24 -2.16
CA TRP A 99 6.00 -1.28 -1.14
C TRP A 99 4.92 -0.27 -0.89
N GLU A 100 4.31 -0.39 0.27
CA GLU A 100 3.36 0.58 0.80
C GLU A 100 3.98 1.33 1.97
N HIS A 101 3.44 2.50 2.26
CA HIS A 101 3.98 3.34 3.33
C HIS A 101 2.94 4.25 3.96
N MET A 102 3.27 4.68 5.17
CA MET A 102 2.62 5.79 5.84
C MET A 102 3.67 6.68 6.47
N SER A 103 3.38 7.96 6.59
CA SER A 103 4.33 8.94 7.11
C SER A 103 3.68 9.78 8.21
N LEU A 104 4.48 10.17 9.20
CA LEU A 104 4.09 11.08 10.27
C LEU A 104 5.00 12.32 10.22
N MET A 105 4.40 13.50 10.29
CA MET A 105 5.10 14.78 10.36
C MET A 105 5.10 15.31 11.79
N PHE A 106 6.26 15.69 12.28
CA PHE A 106 6.48 16.30 13.59
C PHE A 106 6.99 17.74 13.41
N ASN A 107 6.32 18.68 14.07
CA ASN A 107 6.54 20.11 13.89
C ASN A 107 6.82 20.79 15.24
N GLY A 108 7.93 20.44 15.88
CA GLY A 108 8.36 21.08 17.14
C GLY A 108 7.85 20.43 18.43
N TYR A 109 6.99 19.42 18.34
CA TYR A 109 6.34 18.74 19.47
C TYR A 109 6.56 17.22 19.43
N ASP A 110 6.31 16.56 20.57
CA ASP A 110 6.47 15.11 20.72
C ASP A 110 5.32 14.30 20.09
N GLU A 111 4.22 14.96 19.73
CA GLU A 111 3.10 14.36 19.00
C GLU A 111 3.14 14.77 17.52
N PRO A 112 2.76 13.86 16.59
CA PRO A 112 2.69 14.18 15.17
C PRO A 112 1.56 15.18 14.89
N GLU A 113 1.78 16.10 13.97
CA GLU A 113 0.77 17.08 13.54
C GLU A 113 -0.08 16.53 12.40
N GLU A 114 0.54 15.81 11.46
CA GLU A 114 -0.08 15.30 10.25
C GLU A 114 0.40 13.87 9.97
N MET A 115 -0.50 13.06 9.43
CA MET A 115 -0.24 11.70 8.95
C MET A 115 -0.61 11.59 7.49
N TYR A 116 0.21 10.89 6.72
CA TYR A 116 -0.06 10.52 5.35
C TYR A 116 -0.14 8.99 5.24
N VAL A 117 -1.08 8.49 4.44
CA VAL A 117 -1.23 7.05 4.14
C VAL A 117 -1.25 6.85 2.63
N SER A 118 -0.34 6.02 2.12
CA SER A 118 -0.26 5.66 0.70
C SER A 118 -1.22 4.53 0.35
N VAL A 119 -1.91 4.68 -0.78
CA VAL A 119 -2.80 3.67 -1.34
C VAL A 119 -2.65 3.63 -2.86
N HIS A 120 -1.89 2.66 -3.38
CA HIS A 120 -1.64 2.54 -4.82
C HIS A 120 -1.10 3.86 -5.43
N ASP A 121 -1.82 4.41 -6.41
CA ASP A 121 -1.56 5.70 -7.05
C ASP A 121 -2.29 6.86 -6.38
N ALA A 122 -2.74 6.72 -5.15
CA ALA A 122 -3.38 7.77 -4.36
C ALA A 122 -2.82 7.80 -2.92
N GLY A 123 -3.23 8.80 -2.17
CA GLY A 123 -2.92 8.90 -0.75
C GLY A 123 -3.85 9.86 -0.04
N ALA A 124 -3.86 9.79 1.28
CA ALA A 124 -4.67 10.66 2.12
C ALA A 124 -3.85 11.24 3.26
N PHE A 125 -4.09 12.52 3.51
CA PHE A 125 -3.53 13.30 4.60
C PHE A 125 -4.58 13.47 5.68
N TYR A 126 -4.15 13.29 6.93
CA TYR A 126 -4.96 13.42 8.12
C TYR A 126 -4.26 14.34 9.11
N ARG A 127 -4.98 15.31 9.69
CA ARG A 127 -4.45 16.16 10.75
C ARG A 127 -4.90 15.70 12.11
N VAL A 128 -4.03 15.85 13.10
CA VAL A 128 -4.40 15.58 14.49
C VAL A 128 -5.33 16.67 15.00
N ARG A 129 -6.49 16.26 15.51
CA ARG A 129 -7.41 17.14 16.23
C ARG A 129 -7.10 17.07 17.72
N SER A 130 -6.44 18.08 18.27
CA SER A 130 -5.88 18.09 19.64
C SER A 130 -6.89 17.73 20.73
N LYS A 131 -8.15 18.18 20.62
CA LYS A 131 -9.19 17.88 21.63
C LYS A 131 -9.54 16.40 21.73
N SER A 132 -9.52 15.68 20.62
CA SER A 132 -9.90 14.26 20.56
C SER A 132 -8.70 13.32 20.43
N ARG A 133 -7.49 13.87 20.19
CA ARG A 133 -6.28 13.10 19.83
C ARG A 133 -6.56 12.07 18.72
N LYS A 134 -7.28 12.49 17.68
CA LYS A 134 -7.62 11.65 16.52
C LYS A 134 -7.06 12.27 15.25
N PHE A 135 -6.63 11.43 14.33
CA PHE A 135 -6.31 11.84 12.96
C PHE A 135 -7.61 11.96 12.18
N VAL A 136 -7.89 13.17 11.70
CA VAL A 136 -9.08 13.50 10.92
C VAL A 136 -8.67 13.84 9.50
N PHE A 137 -9.38 13.28 8.53
CA PHE A 137 -9.14 13.48 7.10
C PHE A 137 -9.05 14.98 6.78
N ASN A 138 -8.02 15.35 6.02
CA ASN A 138 -7.76 16.73 5.63
C ASN A 138 -7.86 16.89 4.11
N ARG A 139 -7.07 16.09 3.38
CA ARG A 139 -6.99 16.15 1.91
C ARG A 139 -6.53 14.82 1.35
N GLN A 140 -6.67 14.65 0.04
CA GLN A 140 -6.17 13.49 -0.69
C GLN A 140 -5.35 13.91 -1.90
N GLU A 141 -4.48 13.01 -2.32
CA GLU A 141 -3.67 13.12 -3.54
C GLU A 141 -4.00 11.96 -4.47
N VAL A 142 -4.02 12.22 -5.78
CA VAL A 142 -4.11 11.19 -6.82
C VAL A 142 -2.97 11.41 -7.80
N ARG A 143 -2.02 10.47 -7.83
CA ARG A 143 -0.81 10.52 -8.65
C ARG A 143 -1.06 10.05 -10.08
N LYS A 144 -1.87 9.00 -10.27
CA LYS A 144 -2.17 8.40 -11.58
C LYS A 144 -3.60 7.87 -11.63
N GLY A 145 -4.22 7.97 -12.82
CA GLY A 145 -5.55 7.43 -13.11
C GLY A 145 -6.67 8.40 -12.75
N PHE A 146 -7.38 8.91 -13.76
CA PHE A 146 -8.52 9.82 -13.60
C PHE A 146 -9.88 9.07 -13.53
N LEU A 147 -9.87 7.73 -13.49
CA LEU A 147 -11.10 6.95 -13.70
C LEU A 147 -12.03 6.94 -12.48
N GLN A 148 -11.49 6.95 -11.26
CA GLN A 148 -12.29 7.10 -10.05
C GLN A 148 -11.49 7.67 -8.88
N LYS A 149 -12.12 8.58 -8.11
CA LYS A 149 -11.56 9.10 -6.87
C LYS A 149 -11.88 8.15 -5.71
N PRO A 150 -10.88 7.67 -4.96
CA PRO A 150 -11.13 6.89 -3.74
C PRO A 150 -11.78 7.79 -2.70
N LYS A 151 -12.64 7.21 -1.85
CA LYS A 151 -13.22 7.88 -0.68
C LYS A 151 -12.48 7.36 0.54
N PHE A 152 -11.72 8.23 1.18
CA PHE A 152 -11.01 7.88 2.40
C PHE A 152 -11.92 7.99 3.63
N PRO A 153 -11.73 7.13 4.65
CA PRO A 153 -12.39 7.26 5.93
C PRO A 153 -12.10 8.61 6.59
N GLU A 154 -13.07 9.16 7.32
CA GLU A 154 -12.94 10.50 7.93
C GLU A 154 -11.98 10.50 9.13
N VAL A 155 -11.93 9.40 9.88
CA VAL A 155 -11.19 9.31 11.14
C VAL A 155 -10.39 8.03 11.17
N VAL A 156 -9.16 8.10 11.67
CA VAL A 156 -8.30 6.93 11.85
C VAL A 156 -8.47 6.38 13.25
N HIS A 157 -8.63 5.07 13.34
CA HIS A 157 -8.70 4.36 14.61
C HIS A 157 -7.31 4.31 15.25
N LEU A 158 -7.24 4.53 16.56
CA LEU A 158 -6.03 4.37 17.36
C LEU A 158 -6.20 3.16 18.28
N THR A 159 -5.09 2.51 18.62
CA THR A 159 -5.07 1.48 19.66
C THR A 159 -5.27 2.11 21.03
N ASP A 160 -5.94 1.39 21.94
CA ASP A 160 -6.11 1.82 23.33
C ASP A 160 -4.75 1.89 24.05
N GLU A 161 -3.84 0.99 23.70
CA GLU A 161 -2.46 0.97 24.16
C GLU A 161 -1.58 1.85 23.26
N GLY A 162 -1.01 2.93 23.81
CA GLY A 162 0.02 3.72 23.12
C GLY A 162 -0.47 4.59 21.95
N ASN A 163 -1.78 4.72 21.73
CA ASN A 163 -2.39 5.58 20.71
C ASN A 163 -1.82 5.36 19.31
N HIS A 164 -1.49 4.12 18.96
CA HIS A 164 -0.91 3.80 17.66
C HIS A 164 -1.97 3.82 16.56
N PRO A 165 -1.73 4.49 15.41
CA PRO A 165 -2.65 4.43 14.27
C PRO A 165 -2.86 2.99 13.80
N VAL A 166 -4.11 2.63 13.50
CA VAL A 166 -4.49 1.33 12.94
C VAL A 166 -4.77 1.48 11.46
N LEU A 167 -4.03 0.74 10.63
CA LEU A 167 -4.20 0.66 9.19
C LEU A 167 -4.58 -0.77 8.78
N PHE A 168 -5.15 -0.91 7.59
CA PHE A 168 -5.66 -2.16 7.06
C PHE A 168 -5.08 -2.37 5.66
N ALA A 169 -4.33 -3.45 5.45
CA ALA A 169 -3.81 -3.77 4.12
C ALA A 169 -4.89 -4.49 3.32
N ALA A 170 -5.17 -4.00 2.10
CA ALA A 170 -6.14 -4.63 1.22
C ALA A 170 -5.67 -6.02 0.74
N LYS A 171 -6.59 -6.98 0.72
CA LYS A 171 -6.30 -8.35 0.24
C LYS A 171 -5.81 -8.33 -1.22
N GLY A 172 -4.62 -8.87 -1.47
CA GLY A 172 -4.04 -9.09 -2.80
C GLY A 172 -3.40 -7.86 -3.48
N SER A 173 -3.90 -6.65 -3.21
CA SER A 173 -3.37 -5.39 -3.77
C SER A 173 -2.56 -4.56 -2.76
N HIS A 174 -2.67 -4.87 -1.47
CA HIS A 174 -1.93 -4.29 -0.35
C HIS A 174 -2.12 -2.80 -0.03
N GLY A 175 -2.94 -2.07 -0.80
CA GLY A 175 -3.26 -0.67 -0.49
C GLY A 175 -3.70 -0.47 0.96
N LEU A 176 -3.14 0.55 1.64
CA LEU A 176 -3.33 0.78 3.06
C LEU A 176 -4.52 1.68 3.37
N TRP A 177 -5.55 1.14 4.00
CA TRP A 177 -6.75 1.89 4.38
C TRP A 177 -6.76 2.20 5.87
N THR A 178 -7.38 3.32 6.26
CA THR A 178 -7.51 3.75 7.66
C THR A 178 -8.76 3.18 8.36
N ALA A 179 -9.58 2.43 7.62
CA ALA A 179 -10.76 1.72 8.13
C ALA A 179 -10.94 0.40 7.34
N PRO A 180 -11.58 -0.60 7.95
CA PRO A 180 -11.94 -1.83 7.24
C PRO A 180 -13.10 -1.57 6.27
N GLY A 181 -13.29 -2.48 5.32
CA GLY A 181 -14.43 -2.50 4.41
C GLY A 181 -14.04 -2.50 2.95
N LYS A 182 -14.99 -2.05 2.11
CA LYS A 182 -14.85 -1.97 0.66
C LYS A 182 -14.49 -0.56 0.21
N HIS A 183 -13.34 -0.42 -0.42
CA HIS A 183 -12.80 0.87 -0.87
C HIS A 183 -12.61 0.88 -2.39
N LYS A 184 -12.87 2.00 -3.07
CA LYS A 184 -12.77 2.06 -4.54
C LYS A 184 -11.31 2.00 -5.00
N TYR A 185 -11.01 1.11 -5.94
CA TYR A 185 -9.67 0.89 -6.48
C TYR A 185 -9.33 1.84 -7.64
N VAL A 186 -8.40 2.77 -7.46
CA VAL A 186 -8.20 3.95 -8.34
C VAL A 186 -8.05 3.64 -9.84
N ARG A 187 -7.41 2.52 -10.21
CA ARG A 187 -7.05 2.23 -11.62
C ARG A 187 -8.18 1.65 -12.47
N ILE A 188 -9.18 1.00 -11.87
CA ILE A 188 -10.19 0.26 -12.63
C ILE A 188 -11.59 0.57 -12.08
N PRO A 189 -12.51 1.11 -12.92
CA PRO A 189 -13.88 1.37 -12.52
C PRO A 189 -14.56 0.14 -11.94
N ARG A 190 -15.33 0.33 -10.86
CA ARG A 190 -16.10 -0.74 -10.19
C ARG A 190 -15.24 -1.88 -9.63
N LEU A 191 -13.93 -1.69 -9.51
CA LEU A 191 -13.06 -2.55 -8.73
C LEU A 191 -12.89 -1.99 -7.32
N TYR A 192 -12.77 -2.88 -6.34
CA TYR A 192 -12.71 -2.53 -4.93
C TYR A 192 -11.55 -3.23 -4.23
N ASP A 193 -10.97 -2.53 -3.26
CA ASP A 193 -10.15 -3.10 -2.21
C ASP A 193 -11.04 -3.58 -1.07
N ASP A 194 -10.84 -4.83 -0.67
CA ASP A 194 -11.44 -5.40 0.53
C ASP A 194 -10.37 -5.44 1.64
N SER A 195 -10.66 -4.77 2.75
CA SER A 195 -9.84 -4.76 3.96
C SER A 195 -10.70 -5.09 5.19
N GLY A 196 -10.10 -5.61 6.26
CA GLY A 196 -10.85 -6.18 7.39
C GLY A 196 -9.97 -6.49 8.59
N TYR A 197 -10.58 -6.91 9.70
CA TYR A 197 -9.89 -6.96 10.99
C TYR A 197 -8.80 -8.03 11.12
N GLY A 198 -8.78 -9.05 10.26
CA GLY A 198 -7.60 -9.88 10.00
C GLY A 198 -6.75 -10.30 11.20
N PHE A 199 -5.44 -10.46 10.96
CA PHE A 199 -4.42 -10.64 12.01
C PHE A 199 -3.67 -9.34 12.27
N PRO A 200 -3.45 -8.97 13.54
CA PRO A 200 -2.76 -7.74 13.91
C PRO A 200 -1.23 -7.87 13.81
N TRP A 201 -0.63 -7.09 12.93
CA TRP A 201 0.80 -6.80 12.91
C TRP A 201 1.08 -5.55 13.77
N LYS A 202 1.50 -5.79 15.01
CA LYS A 202 1.94 -4.76 15.96
C LYS A 202 3.35 -4.27 15.59
N THR A 203 3.46 -3.33 14.66
CA THR A 203 4.75 -2.97 14.05
C THR A 203 5.76 -2.36 15.03
N TRP A 204 5.29 -1.82 16.16
CA TRP A 204 6.16 -1.24 17.20
C TRP A 204 6.99 -2.28 17.96
N LEU A 205 6.64 -3.57 17.87
CA LEU A 205 7.42 -4.63 18.51
C LEU A 205 8.80 -4.83 17.86
N LYS A 206 8.97 -4.42 16.60
CA LYS A 206 10.25 -4.49 15.88
C LYS A 206 10.32 -3.41 14.80
N VAL A 207 10.94 -2.28 15.16
CA VAL A 207 11.17 -1.14 14.25
C VAL A 207 12.66 -1.04 13.93
N GLU A 208 12.99 -1.07 12.64
CA GLU A 208 14.34 -0.79 12.16
C GLU A 208 14.42 0.68 11.71
N VAL A 209 15.11 1.50 12.51
CA VAL A 209 15.22 2.94 12.26
C VAL A 209 16.37 3.24 11.29
N LEU A 210 16.02 3.78 10.14
CA LEU A 210 16.93 4.22 9.08
C LEU A 210 17.02 5.74 9.12
N ASN A 211 18.16 6.27 9.55
CA ASN A 211 18.39 7.71 9.59
C ASN A 211 19.00 8.18 8.26
N SER A 212 18.46 9.23 7.65
CA SER A 212 18.98 9.80 6.40
C SER A 212 20.47 10.21 6.49
N SER A 213 20.98 10.53 7.68
CA SER A 213 22.40 10.89 7.90
C SER A 213 23.36 9.68 7.87
N LYS A 214 22.84 8.45 7.83
CA LYS A 214 23.63 7.21 7.78
C LYS A 214 23.54 6.58 6.39
N LYS A 215 24.49 5.70 6.08
CA LYS A 215 24.45 4.89 4.86
C LYS A 215 23.18 4.03 4.85
N LEU A 216 22.24 4.36 3.96
CA LEU A 216 20.99 3.63 3.79
C LEU A 216 21.26 2.23 3.20
N PRO A 217 20.40 1.22 3.47
CA PRO A 217 20.46 -0.07 2.80
C PRO A 217 20.38 0.05 1.27
N ILE A 218 21.03 -0.87 0.55
CA ILE A 218 21.07 -0.85 -0.93
C ILE A 218 19.67 -0.91 -1.53
N TRP A 219 18.77 -1.70 -0.97
CA TRP A 219 17.39 -1.81 -1.43
C TRP A 219 16.65 -0.46 -1.35
N MET A 220 16.94 0.35 -0.34
CA MET A 220 16.29 1.66 -0.19
C MET A 220 16.82 2.68 -1.20
N GLN A 221 18.01 2.44 -1.76
CA GLN A 221 18.64 3.27 -2.79
C GLN A 221 18.38 2.77 -4.21
N TYR A 222 17.52 1.76 -4.38
CA TYR A 222 17.22 1.17 -5.68
C TYR A 222 16.35 2.11 -6.53
N TYR A 223 16.80 2.45 -7.75
CA TYR A 223 16.11 3.32 -8.72
C TYR A 223 15.31 2.56 -9.78
N GLY A 224 15.04 1.27 -9.58
CA GLY A 224 14.22 0.49 -10.49
C GLY A 224 12.76 0.37 -10.05
N LYS A 225 12.13 -0.72 -10.47
CA LYS A 225 10.77 -1.08 -10.04
C LYS A 225 10.78 -2.46 -9.39
N TRP A 226 9.95 -2.64 -8.38
CA TRP A 226 10.01 -3.81 -7.49
C TRP A 226 9.24 -5.03 -7.99
N GLY A 227 8.63 -4.95 -9.17
CA GLY A 227 7.86 -6.02 -9.79
C GLY A 227 8.48 -6.63 -11.04
N ASN A 228 7.65 -7.42 -11.73
CA ASN A 228 8.05 -8.22 -12.87
C ASN A 228 7.72 -7.52 -14.19
N GLN A 229 8.34 -7.96 -15.29
CA GLN A 229 8.07 -7.34 -16.60
C GLN A 229 6.57 -7.40 -16.92
N ARG A 230 6.01 -6.22 -17.20
CA ARG A 230 4.61 -6.05 -17.60
C ARG A 230 4.26 -6.97 -18.78
N SER A 231 3.25 -7.81 -18.62
CA SER A 231 2.83 -8.78 -19.63
C SER A 231 1.34 -9.14 -19.51
N LYS A 232 0.81 -9.81 -20.54
CA LYS A 232 -0.61 -10.19 -20.67
C LYS A 232 -1.55 -9.00 -20.47
N CYS A 233 -1.24 -7.92 -21.19
CA CYS A 233 -1.99 -6.67 -21.14
C CYS A 233 -3.17 -6.68 -22.11
N HIS A 234 -4.30 -6.11 -21.67
CA HIS A 234 -5.42 -5.82 -22.55
C HIS A 234 -5.01 -4.81 -23.64
N PRO A 235 -5.50 -4.88 -24.88
CA PRO A 235 -5.14 -3.92 -25.94
C PRO A 235 -5.35 -2.45 -25.56
N LEU A 236 -6.43 -2.15 -24.82
CA LEU A 236 -6.71 -0.80 -24.30
C LEU A 236 -5.70 -0.30 -23.25
N SER A 237 -4.78 -1.15 -22.77
CA SER A 237 -3.66 -0.74 -21.93
C SER A 237 -2.78 0.34 -22.58
N LYS A 238 -2.71 0.36 -23.92
CA LYS A 238 -1.97 1.37 -24.68
C LYS A 238 -2.63 2.75 -24.63
N MET A 239 -3.91 2.82 -24.23
CA MET A 239 -4.69 4.07 -24.10
C MET A 239 -4.72 4.60 -22.66
N GLY A 240 -3.75 4.23 -21.81
CA GLY A 240 -3.59 4.77 -20.45
C GLY A 240 -4.33 4.04 -19.33
N LEU A 241 -5.14 3.01 -19.63
CA LEU A 241 -5.93 2.27 -18.63
C LEU A 241 -5.14 1.23 -17.80
N GLN A 242 -3.89 0.91 -18.19
CA GLN A 242 -2.96 0.03 -17.45
C GLN A 242 -3.57 -1.30 -16.95
N ILE A 243 -4.33 -1.99 -17.79
CA ILE A 243 -4.99 -3.26 -17.48
C ILE A 243 -4.10 -4.44 -17.89
N CYS A 244 -3.28 -4.95 -16.98
CA CYS A 244 -2.42 -6.12 -17.22
C CYS A 244 -2.47 -7.10 -16.07
N GLN A 245 -2.32 -8.39 -16.40
CA GLN A 245 -2.22 -9.43 -15.36
C GLN A 245 -0.98 -9.21 -14.51
N PHE A 246 0.14 -8.95 -15.18
CA PHE A 246 1.44 -8.71 -14.58
C PHE A 246 1.89 -7.27 -14.78
N THR A 247 2.38 -6.64 -13.72
CA THR A 247 2.83 -5.24 -13.75
C THR A 247 4.22 -5.09 -13.17
N ASP A 248 4.90 -4.01 -13.55
CA ASP A 248 6.26 -3.73 -13.08
C ASP A 248 6.38 -3.44 -11.58
N GLY A 249 5.26 -3.41 -10.83
CA GLY A 249 5.22 -3.07 -9.42
C GLY A 249 5.52 -1.59 -9.13
N PRO A 250 5.65 -1.23 -7.85
CA PRO A 250 5.98 0.14 -7.44
C PRO A 250 7.42 0.49 -7.81
N THR A 251 7.65 1.77 -8.10
CA THR A 251 9.01 2.31 -8.26
C THR A 251 9.76 2.25 -6.93
N GLY A 252 11.09 2.21 -7.00
CA GLY A 252 11.94 2.34 -5.84
C GLY A 252 11.67 3.62 -5.05
N ILE A 253 11.95 3.56 -3.75
CA ILE A 253 11.68 4.63 -2.80
C ILE A 253 12.27 5.99 -3.23
N PRO A 254 13.52 6.08 -3.76
CA PRO A 254 14.09 7.36 -4.19
C PRO A 254 13.32 8.05 -5.32
N MET A 255 12.50 7.29 -6.06
CA MET A 255 11.70 7.80 -7.17
C MET A 255 10.28 8.21 -6.74
N LYS A 256 9.88 7.89 -5.50
CA LYS A 256 8.57 8.30 -4.97
C LYS A 256 8.62 9.78 -4.61
N GLN A 257 7.49 10.46 -4.76
CA GLN A 257 7.34 11.83 -4.29
C GLN A 257 7.38 11.85 -2.76
N HIS A 258 7.96 12.90 -2.19
CA HIS A 258 7.98 13.09 -0.74
C HIS A 258 6.58 13.51 -0.28
N ASP A 259 6.03 12.76 0.68
CA ASP A 259 4.68 13.03 1.23
C ASP A 259 4.62 14.40 1.91
N PHE A 260 5.72 14.77 2.57
CA PHE A 260 5.88 16.06 3.21
C PHE A 260 7.11 16.77 2.70
N ARG A 261 6.99 18.08 2.50
CA ARG A 261 8.11 18.93 2.11
C ARG A 261 8.69 19.57 3.35
N CYS A 262 9.99 19.37 3.58
CA CYS A 262 10.74 20.27 4.42
C CYS A 262 10.69 21.64 3.73
N HIS A 263 9.99 22.61 4.33
CA HIS A 263 10.15 23.98 3.87
C HIS A 263 11.58 24.36 4.27
N ASN A 264 12.36 24.86 3.31
CA ASN A 264 13.62 25.50 3.67
C ASN A 264 13.25 26.53 4.75
N ALA A 265 13.87 26.40 5.91
CA ALA A 265 13.97 27.53 6.83
C ALA A 265 14.73 28.60 6.03
N THR A 266 14.00 29.43 5.30
CA THR A 266 14.53 30.68 4.80
C THR A 266 14.85 31.48 6.04
N ASN A 267 16.16 31.60 6.31
CA ASN A 267 16.73 32.54 7.26
C ASN A 267 16.10 33.92 7.12
#